data_AF-A0A833E209-F1
#
_entry.id   AF-A0A833E209-F1
#
_cell.length_a   1.000
_cell.length_b   1.000
_cell.length_c   1.000
_cell.angle_alpha   90.00
_cell.angle_beta   90.00
_cell.angle_gamma   90.00
#
_symmetry.space_group_name_H-M   'P 1'
#
loop_
_entity.id
_entity.type
_entity.pdbx_description
1 polymer ?
#
loop_
_entity_poly.entity_id
_entity_poly.type
_entity_poly.pdbx_seq_one_letter_code
_entity_poly.pdbx_strand_id
1 'polypeptide(L)'
;MPYQLVKSSYIGFKTYIAEALSHGEGDFLVEEVIGEISDDTAMKIKEALGLEITLINAPLIPIDEIDEGDKMVLLKALQTLEGNEVLRIRRC
;
A
#
# COMPACT_ATOMS: atom_id res chain seq x y z
N MET A 1 -18.03 1.81 -5.95
CA MET A 1 -16.95 1.95 -6.97
C MET A 1 -15.75 1.37 -6.28
N PRO A 2 -15.13 0.32 -6.84
CA PRO A 2 -14.16 -0.50 -6.10
C PRO A 2 -13.01 0.35 -5.55
N TYR A 3 -12.48 -0.06 -4.41
CA TYR A 3 -11.29 0.57 -3.83
C TYR A 3 -10.04 -0.07 -4.43
N GLN A 4 -9.04 0.77 -4.71
CA GLN A 4 -7.73 0.33 -5.17
C GLN A 4 -6.77 0.10 -4.02
N LEU A 5 -6.00 -0.98 -4.13
CA LEU A 5 -4.81 -1.24 -3.34
C LEU A 5 -3.61 -0.58 -4.03
N VAL A 6 -3.10 0.47 -3.41
CA VAL A 6 -1.99 1.28 -3.94
C VAL A 6 -0.78 1.10 -3.04
N LYS A 7 0.24 0.41 -3.53
CA LYS A 7 1.52 0.32 -2.84
C LYS A 7 2.30 1.60 -3.05
N SER A 8 2.79 2.16 -1.95
CA SER A 8 3.57 3.39 -1.89
C SER A 8 4.97 3.06 -1.39
N SER A 9 5.99 3.38 -2.19
CA SER A 9 7.40 3.20 -1.82
C SER A 9 8.20 4.49 -2.06
N TYR A 10 9.18 4.75 -1.20
CA TYR A 10 10.09 5.90 -1.36
C TYR A 10 11.42 5.42 -1.93
N ILE A 11 11.81 6.00 -3.07
CA ILE A 11 13.11 5.74 -3.70
C ILE A 11 13.98 6.99 -3.52
N GLY A 12 14.99 6.88 -2.66
CA GLY A 12 16.03 7.89 -2.51
C GLY A 12 17.16 7.66 -3.52
N PHE A 13 17.53 8.69 -4.28
CA PHE A 13 18.69 8.63 -5.17
C PHE A 13 20.00 8.83 -4.40
N LYS A 14 20.91 7.85 -4.45
CA LYS A 14 22.34 8.06 -4.16
C LYS A 14 23.11 8.27 -5.48
N THR A 15 22.89 9.38 -6.16
CA THR A 15 23.62 9.68 -7.41
C THR A 15 24.11 11.12 -7.46
N TYR A 16 25.25 11.34 -8.12
CA TYR A 16 25.88 12.64 -8.35
C TYR A 16 24.94 13.67 -9.01
N ILE A 17 23.89 13.20 -9.70
CA ILE A 17 22.87 14.04 -10.33
C ILE A 17 22.05 14.82 -9.28
N ALA A 18 21.83 14.26 -8.09
CA ALA A 18 21.16 14.94 -6.98
C ALA A 18 21.99 16.12 -6.44
N GLU A 19 23.31 15.96 -6.34
CA GLU A 19 24.24 17.04 -5.96
C GLU A 19 24.26 18.19 -6.98
N ALA A 20 24.28 17.87 -8.28
CA ALA A 20 24.36 18.87 -9.35
C ALA A 20 23.09 19.74 -9.48
N LEU A 21 21.95 19.26 -9.00
CA LEU A 21 20.67 19.96 -9.07
C LEU A 21 20.33 20.80 -7.82
N SER A 22 21.23 20.88 -6.82
CA SER A 22 20.99 21.59 -5.54
C SER A 22 19.68 21.20 -4.83
N HIS A 23 19.13 20.03 -5.16
CA HIS A 23 18.01 19.43 -4.48
C HIS A 23 18.57 18.44 -3.45
N GLY A 24 18.57 18.85 -2.17
CA GLY A 24 18.78 17.90 -1.08
C GLY A 24 17.70 16.82 -1.15
N GLU A 25 18.14 15.57 -1.32
CA GLU A 25 17.35 14.34 -1.19
C GLU A 25 15.96 14.37 -1.86
N GLY A 26 15.98 14.22 -3.20
CA GLY A 26 14.77 13.99 -3.99
C GLY A 26 14.19 12.60 -3.71
N ASP A 27 13.37 12.50 -2.66
CA ASP A 27 12.55 11.32 -2.39
C ASP A 27 11.41 11.25 -3.40
N PHE A 28 11.46 10.30 -4.32
CA PHE A 28 10.31 10.00 -5.19
C PHE A 28 9.39 9.03 -4.48
N LEU A 29 8.14 9.46 -4.26
CA LEU A 29 7.05 8.56 -3.90
C LEU A 29 6.59 7.85 -5.17
N VAL A 30 6.81 6.54 -5.24
CA VAL A 30 6.29 5.67 -6.29
C VAL A 30 5.01 5.04 -5.79
N GLU A 31 3.93 5.22 -6.56
CA GLU A 31 2.63 4.62 -6.27
C GLU A 31 2.27 3.60 -7.36
N GLU A 32 2.07 2.35 -6.96
CA GLU A 32 1.75 1.22 -7.84
C GLU A 32 0.38 0.65 -7.46
N VAL A 33 -0.54 0.54 -8.42
CA VAL A 33 -1.84 -0.10 -8.21
C VAL A 33 -1.66 -1.61 -8.33
N ILE A 34 -1.85 -2.33 -7.21
CA ILE A 34 -1.65 -3.78 -7.11
C ILE A 34 -2.94 -4.56 -7.37
N GLY A 35 -4.10 -3.92 -7.15
CA GLY A 35 -5.39 -4.56 -7.39
C GLY A 35 -6.54 -3.72 -6.88
N GLU A 36 -7.71 -4.33 -6.95
CA GLU A 36 -8.97 -3.74 -6.50
C GLU A 36 -9.64 -4.67 -5.48
N ILE A 37 -10.32 -4.09 -4.51
CA ILE A 37 -11.10 -4.78 -3.49
C ILE A 37 -12.51 -4.20 -3.42
N SER A 38 -13.44 -4.99 -2.92
CA SER A 38 -14.82 -4.55 -2.72
C SER A 38 -14.95 -3.43 -1.69
N ASP A 39 -16.04 -2.66 -1.80
CA ASP A 39 -16.37 -1.58 -0.85
C ASP A 39 -16.56 -2.12 0.59
N ASP A 40 -17.12 -3.33 0.73
CA ASP A 40 -17.32 -4.00 2.02
C ASP A 40 -15.99 -4.37 2.69
N THR A 41 -15.07 -4.99 1.93
CA THR A 41 -13.72 -5.30 2.41
C THR A 41 -12.94 -4.04 2.78
N ALA A 42 -13.00 -3.00 1.95
CA ALA A 42 -12.33 -1.74 2.24
C ALA A 42 -12.86 -1.09 3.53
N MET A 43 -14.17 -1.19 3.79
CA MET A 43 -14.78 -0.64 5.00
C MET A 43 -14.38 -1.41 6.26
N LYS A 44 -14.35 -2.74 6.21
CA LYS A 44 -13.87 -3.59 7.32
C LYS A 44 -12.41 -3.29 7.67
N ILE A 45 -11.55 -3.17 6.66
CA ILE A 45 -10.14 -2.82 6.88
C ILE A 45 -10.03 -1.40 7.46
N LYS A 46 -10.80 -0.45 6.95
CA LYS A 46 -10.82 0.93 7.44
C LYS A 46 -11.20 1.01 8.92
N GLU A 47 -12.18 0.22 9.37
CA GLU A 47 -12.61 0.18 10.76
C GLU A 47 -11.57 -0.45 11.69
N ALA A 48 -10.87 -1.49 11.22
CA ALA A 48 -9.86 -2.19 12.01
C ALA A 48 -8.52 -1.45 12.10
N LEU A 49 -8.06 -0.86 11.00
CA LEU A 49 -6.67 -0.42 10.81
C LEU A 49 -6.51 0.97 10.20
N GLY A 50 -7.60 1.55 9.69
CA GLY A 50 -7.54 2.70 8.78
C GLY A 50 -7.29 2.28 7.31
N LEU A 51 -6.92 3.24 6.47
CA LEU A 51 -6.72 3.03 5.03
C LEU A 51 -5.24 2.83 4.65
N GLU A 52 -4.36 2.58 5.64
CA GLU A 52 -2.94 2.34 5.43
C GLU A 52 -2.49 1.06 6.13
N ILE A 53 -1.90 0.15 5.37
CA ILE A 53 -1.41 -1.15 5.83
C ILE A 53 0.11 -1.18 5.66
N THR A 54 0.80 -1.62 6.70
CA THR A 54 2.24 -1.88 6.78
C THR A 54 2.44 -3.32 7.21
N LEU A 55 3.65 -3.87 7.04
CA LEU A 55 3.93 -5.23 7.53
C LEU A 55 3.70 -5.39 9.05
N ILE A 56 3.80 -4.30 9.82
CA ILE A 56 3.60 -4.30 11.28
C ILE A 56 2.13 -4.51 11.64
N ASN A 57 1.22 -3.82 10.93
CA ASN A 57 -0.21 -3.87 11.22
C ASN A 57 -0.96 -4.88 10.34
N ALA A 58 -0.32 -5.48 9.34
CA ALA A 58 -0.89 -6.51 8.49
C ALA A 58 -1.53 -7.71 9.24
N PRO A 59 -1.00 -8.19 10.38
CA PRO A 59 -1.64 -9.27 11.14
C PRO A 59 -2.99 -8.90 11.77
N LEU A 60 -3.32 -7.61 11.86
CA LEU A 60 -4.57 -7.12 12.45
C LEU A 60 -5.72 -7.03 11.42
N ILE A 61 -5.45 -7.40 10.16
CA ILE A 61 -6.47 -7.38 9.12
C ILE A 61 -7.53 -8.45 9.47
N PRO A 62 -8.83 -8.11 9.42
CA PRO A 62 -9.91 -9.05 9.71
C PRO A 62 -10.12 -10.02 8.53
N ILE A 63 -9.14 -10.89 8.30
CA ILE A 63 -9.07 -11.82 7.16
C ILE A 63 -10.25 -12.82 7.14
N ASP A 64 -10.85 -13.08 8.30
CA ASP A 64 -11.98 -14.00 8.43
C ASP A 64 -13.34 -13.35 8.10
N GLU A 65 -13.37 -12.01 8.02
CA GLU A 65 -14.59 -11.25 7.74
C GLU A 65 -14.67 -10.77 6.28
N ILE A 66 -13.62 -10.99 5.47
CA ILE A 66 -13.53 -10.53 4.09
C ILE A 66 -13.82 -11.67 3.09
N ASP A 67 -14.26 -11.32 1.90
CA ASP A 67 -14.51 -12.28 0.83
C ASP A 67 -13.22 -13.00 0.39
N GLU A 68 -13.32 -14.27 -0.02
CA GLU A 68 -12.14 -15.07 -0.43
C GLU A 68 -11.40 -14.47 -1.63
N GLY A 69 -12.12 -13.85 -2.58
CA GLY A 69 -11.53 -13.21 -3.74
C GLY A 69 -10.65 -12.02 -3.32
N ASP A 70 -11.21 -11.13 -2.50
CA ASP A 70 -10.50 -9.96 -1.98
C ASP A 70 -9.34 -10.37 -1.07
N LYS A 71 -9.51 -11.43 -0.25
CA LYS A 71 -8.47 -11.99 0.60
C LYS A 71 -7.25 -12.43 -0.21
N MET A 72 -7.46 -13.12 -1.34
CA MET A 72 -6.35 -13.53 -2.20
C MET A 72 -5.60 -12.33 -2.80
N VAL A 73 -6.34 -11.29 -3.24
CA VAL A 73 -5.74 -10.06 -3.76
C VAL A 73 -4.92 -9.35 -2.68
N LEU A 74 -5.47 -9.24 -1.48
CA LEU A 74 -4.83 -8.59 -0.33
C LEU A 74 -3.57 -9.32 0.11
N LEU A 75 -3.62 -10.65 0.23
CA LEU A 75 -2.47 -11.48 0.61
C LEU A 75 -1.35 -11.38 -0.43
N LYS A 76 -1.70 -11.37 -1.72
CA LYS A 76 -0.73 -11.17 -2.80
C LYS A 76 -0.07 -9.79 -2.70
N ALA A 77 -0.84 -8.74 -2.41
CA ALA A 77 -0.31 -7.40 -2.20
C ALA A 77 0.66 -7.33 -1.01
N LEU A 78 0.30 -7.96 0.12
CA LEU A 78 1.14 -8.04 1.31
C LEU A 78 2.43 -8.83 1.08
N GLN A 79 2.40 -9.90 0.29
CA GLN A 79 3.59 -10.67 -0.07
C GLN A 79 4.60 -9.84 -0.89
N THR A 80 4.13 -8.83 -1.61
CA THR A 80 4.98 -7.94 -2.41
C THR A 80 5.43 -6.68 -1.67
N LEU A 81 5.03 -6.53 -0.40
CA LEU A 81 5.33 -5.36 0.41
C LEU A 81 6.70 -5.52 1.08
N GLU A 82 7.61 -4.59 0.82
CA GLU A 82 8.90 -4.50 1.50
C GLU A 82 8.80 -3.68 2.81
N GLY A 83 9.82 -3.78 3.68
CA GLY A 83 9.76 -3.25 5.05
C GLY A 83 9.53 -1.74 5.19
N ASN A 84 9.88 -0.96 4.17
CA ASN A 84 9.70 0.49 4.10
C ASN A 84 8.48 0.92 3.27
N GLU A 85 7.68 -0.03 2.78
CA GLU A 85 6.55 0.24 1.89
C GLU A 85 5.21 0.25 2.64
N VAL A 86 4.26 1.01 2.10
CA VAL A 86 2.91 1.16 2.67
C VAL A 86 1.87 0.82 1.62
N LEU A 87 0.94 -0.07 1.94
CA LEU A 87 -0.21 -0.39 1.11
C LEU A 87 -1.40 0.49 1.49
N ARG A 88 -1.84 1.34 0.58
CA ARG A 88 -2.94 2.29 0.80
C ARG A 88 -4.22 1.82 0.11
N ILE A 89 -5.35 2.01 0.77
CA ILE A 89 -6.67 1.76 0.21
C ILE A 89 -7.26 3.08 -0.25
N ARG A 90 -7.40 3.28 -1.57
CA ARG A 90 -7.91 4.53 -2.17
C ARG A 90 -9.19 4.30 -2.96
N ARG A 91 -10.03 5.32 -2.98
CA ARG A 91 -11.26 5.32 -3.79
C ARG A 91 -10.97 5.89 -5.17
N CYS A 92 -11.38 5.17 -6.22
CA CYS A 92 -11.40 5.68 -7.60
C CYS A 92 -12.46 6.76 -7.81
#